data_AF-A0A7X4Y441-F1
#
_entry.id   AF-A0A7X4Y441-F1
#
_cell.length_a   1.000
_cell.length_b   1.000
_cell.length_c   1.000
_cell.angle_alpha   90.00
_cell.angle_beta   90.00
_cell.angle_gamma   90.00
#
_symmetry.space_group_name_H-M   'P 1'
#
loop_
_entity.id
_entity.type
_entity.pdbx_description
1 polymer ?
#
loop_
_entity_poly.entity_id
_entity_poly.type
_entity_poly.pdbx_seq_one_letter_code
_entity_poly.pdbx_strand_id
1 'polypeptide(L)'
;HVNDIKNANKLISIKTSPSLAGIWAEADKGYDYGIMVKCSVPLHPLLQFFIEVCGFRNLLDFAKERLGSEAFYVDSIRNRIFSSAQCGQIKTNFVCYVCGYFEVSDENLRKEGAILEYLGVVREERHLVRIDELKYTRSSWEEFLKSAGL
;
A
#
# COMPACT_ATOMS: atom_id res chain seq x y z
N HIS A 1 -2.57 -0.81 20.99
CA HIS A 1 -3.10 -0.63 19.62
C HIS A 1 -3.39 0.84 19.39
N VAL A 2 -3.07 1.36 18.21
CA VAL A 2 -3.37 2.76 17.81
C VAL A 2 -4.50 2.68 16.80
N ASN A 3 -5.56 3.47 16.99
CA ASN A 3 -6.70 3.45 16.09
C ASN A 3 -6.37 4.18 14.79
N ASP A 4 -6.56 3.51 13.65
CA ASP A 4 -6.35 4.14 12.34
C ASP A 4 -7.43 5.20 12.05
N ILE A 5 -8.62 5.06 12.65
CA ILE A 5 -9.68 6.08 12.64
C ILE A 5 -9.78 6.73 14.02
N LYS A 6 -9.11 7.87 14.21
CA LYS A 6 -8.90 8.50 15.52
C LYS A 6 -10.18 8.86 16.29
N ASN A 7 -11.27 9.14 15.60
CA ASN A 7 -12.55 9.53 16.19
C ASN A 7 -13.53 8.36 16.38
N ALA A 8 -13.14 7.13 16.06
CA ALA A 8 -13.98 5.96 16.30
C ALA A 8 -13.87 5.50 17.76
N ASN A 9 -15.00 5.05 18.31
CA ASN A 9 -15.09 4.45 19.64
C ASN A 9 -14.57 3.00 19.66
N LYS A 10 -14.37 2.42 18.47
CA LYS A 10 -13.92 1.05 18.23
C LYS A 10 -12.53 1.05 17.62
N LEU A 11 -11.68 0.10 18.03
CA LEU A 11 -10.33 -0.05 17.49
C LEU A 11 -10.41 -0.62 16.07
N ILE A 12 -10.04 0.19 15.08
CA ILE A 12 -10.10 -0.17 13.67
C ILE A 12 -8.68 -0.26 13.12
N SER A 13 -8.37 -1.36 12.44
CA SER A 13 -7.12 -1.53 11.72
C SER A 13 -7.36 -1.46 10.21
N ILE A 14 -6.70 -0.53 9.54
CA ILE A 14 -6.70 -0.39 8.08
C ILE A 14 -5.38 -0.98 7.56
N LYS A 15 -5.48 -2.10 6.83
CA LYS A 15 -4.31 -2.77 6.25
C LYS A 15 -4.29 -2.61 4.75
N THR A 16 -3.18 -2.10 4.24
CA THR A 16 -2.94 -1.89 2.81
C THR A 16 -2.10 -3.02 2.23
N SER A 17 -2.51 -3.57 1.08
CA SER A 17 -1.70 -4.54 0.34
C SER A 17 -1.44 -4.07 -1.10
N PRO A 18 -0.17 -4.10 -1.57
CA PRO A 18 0.16 -3.82 -2.96
C PRO A 18 -0.15 -4.99 -3.91
N SER A 19 -0.34 -6.19 -3.35
CA SER A 19 -0.55 -7.40 -4.13
C SER A 19 -2.03 -7.60 -4.43
N LEU A 20 -2.39 -7.69 -5.71
CA LEU A 20 -3.74 -8.13 -6.12
C LEU A 20 -3.97 -9.62 -5.85
N ALA A 21 -2.90 -10.41 -5.69
CA ALA A 21 -2.98 -11.87 -5.56
C ALA A 21 -3.30 -12.37 -4.15
N GLY A 22 -3.12 -11.54 -3.11
CA GLY A 22 -3.46 -11.95 -1.75
C GLY A 22 -4.97 -12.07 -1.57
N ILE A 23 -5.45 -13.25 -1.18
CA ILE A 23 -6.87 -13.56 -0.96
C ILE A 23 -7.35 -13.32 0.49
N TRP A 24 -6.42 -13.03 1.40
CA TRP A 24 -6.69 -12.85 2.83
C TRP A 24 -6.67 -11.35 3.18
N ALA A 25 -7.69 -10.90 3.89
CA ALA A 25 -7.70 -9.66 4.64
C ALA A 25 -7.27 -9.94 6.08
N GLU A 26 -6.53 -9.01 6.68
CA GLU A 26 -5.93 -9.20 8.00
C GLU A 26 -6.21 -8.04 8.96
N ALA A 27 -6.27 -8.37 10.25
CA ALA A 27 -6.22 -7.42 11.35
C ALA A 27 -5.42 -8.04 12.50
N ASP A 28 -4.64 -7.23 13.20
CA ASP A 28 -3.88 -7.73 14.36
C ASP A 28 -4.86 -8.07 15.50
N LYS A 29 -4.44 -8.96 16.40
CA LYS A 29 -5.21 -9.24 17.62
C LYS A 29 -5.44 -7.95 18.43
N GLY A 30 -6.64 -7.79 19.00
CA GLY A 30 -6.97 -6.65 19.86
C GLY A 30 -7.62 -5.46 19.14
N TYR A 31 -7.86 -5.56 17.84
CA TYR A 31 -8.76 -4.65 17.11
C TYR A 31 -10.21 -5.19 17.11
N ASP A 32 -11.19 -4.29 16.99
CA ASP A 32 -12.60 -4.64 16.83
C ASP A 32 -12.97 -4.89 15.35
N TYR A 33 -12.33 -4.15 14.44
CA TYR A 33 -12.60 -4.25 12.99
C TYR A 33 -11.31 -4.22 12.17
N GLY A 34 -11.32 -4.95 11.06
CA GLY A 34 -10.32 -4.87 10.00
C GLY A 34 -10.90 -4.27 8.72
N ILE A 35 -10.21 -3.30 8.13
CA ILE A 35 -10.54 -2.74 6.81
C ILE A 35 -9.40 -3.10 5.84
N MET A 36 -9.77 -3.73 4.72
CA MET A 36 -8.83 -4.10 3.68
C MET A 36 -8.79 -3.04 2.59
N VAL A 37 -7.58 -2.56 2.29
CA VAL A 37 -7.33 -1.61 1.21
C VAL A 37 -6.31 -2.21 0.24
N LYS A 38 -6.63 -2.24 -1.05
CA LYS A 38 -5.66 -2.59 -2.10
C LYS A 38 -5.07 -1.33 -2.68
N CYS A 39 -3.75 -1.28 -2.74
CA CYS A 39 -3.02 -0.15 -3.32
C CYS A 39 -2.45 -0.55 -4.67
N SER A 40 -2.72 0.25 -5.69
CA SER A 40 -2.04 0.13 -6.98
C SER A 40 -0.69 0.80 -6.88
N VAL A 41 0.33 0.02 -6.49
CA VAL A 41 1.71 0.49 -6.32
C VAL A 41 2.51 0.14 -7.58
N PRO A 42 3.36 1.04 -8.11
CA PRO A 42 4.25 0.69 -9.22
C PRO A 42 5.09 -0.54 -8.88
N LEU A 43 5.31 -1.40 -9.89
CA LEU A 43 6.13 -2.61 -9.72
C LEU A 43 7.53 -2.24 -9.20
N HIS A 44 8.16 -3.18 -8.47
CA HIS A 44 9.49 -2.97 -7.90
C HIS A 44 10.53 -2.39 -8.90
N PRO A 45 10.59 -2.80 -10.18
CA PRO A 45 11.51 -2.18 -11.13
C PRO A 45 11.26 -0.68 -11.37
N LEU A 46 9.99 -0.24 -11.35
CA LEU A 46 9.65 1.19 -11.45
C LEU A 46 10.06 1.94 -10.17
N LEU A 47 9.86 1.35 -9.00
CA LEU A 47 10.31 1.93 -7.74
C LEU A 47 11.84 2.05 -7.69
N GLN A 48 12.56 1.03 -8.17
CA GLN A 48 14.01 1.03 -8.26
C GLN A 48 14.52 2.06 -9.28
N PHE A 49 13.85 2.19 -10.42
CA PHE A 49 14.11 3.27 -11.36
C PHE A 49 14.03 4.63 -10.64
N PHE A 50 12.96 4.89 -9.87
CA PHE A 50 12.83 6.16 -9.11
C PHE A 50 13.90 6.37 -8.04
N ILE A 51 14.44 5.31 -7.42
CA ILE A 51 15.57 5.40 -6.48
C ILE A 51 16.85 5.80 -7.24
N GLU A 52 17.06 5.21 -8.41
CA GLU A 52 18.24 5.44 -9.24
C GLU A 52 18.15 6.72 -10.08
N VAL A 53 16.99 7.38 -10.16
CA VAL A 53 16.78 8.66 -10.86
C VAL A 53 17.80 9.72 -10.43
N CYS A 54 18.22 9.74 -9.16
CA CYS A 54 19.28 10.63 -8.69
C CYS A 54 20.68 10.23 -9.21
N GLY A 55 20.98 8.93 -9.30
CA GLY A 55 22.20 8.43 -9.94
C GLY A 55 22.22 8.72 -11.44
N PHE A 56 21.08 8.58 -12.11
CA PHE A 56 20.91 8.92 -13.51
C PHE A 56 21.09 10.44 -13.74
N ARG A 57 20.59 11.29 -12.84
CA ARG A 57 20.86 12.73 -12.89
C ARG A 57 22.36 13.03 -12.80
N ASN A 58 23.06 12.39 -11.87
CA ASN A 58 24.50 12.58 -11.71
C ASN A 58 25.28 12.10 -12.95
N LEU A 59 24.84 11.02 -13.59
CA LEU A 59 25.41 10.55 -14.85
C LEU A 59 25.22 11.57 -15.98
N LEU A 60 24.04 12.18 -16.09
CA LEU A 60 23.79 13.25 -17.06
C LEU A 60 24.63 14.49 -16.77
N ASP A 61 24.80 14.86 -15.50
CA ASP A 61 25.67 15.98 -15.11
C ASP A 61 27.13 15.71 -15.50
N PHE A 62 27.65 14.51 -15.23
CA PHE A 62 28.99 14.09 -15.68
C PHE A 62 29.14 14.08 -17.21
N ALA A 63 28.15 13.54 -17.92
CA ALA A 63 28.17 13.50 -19.39
C ALA A 63 28.17 14.93 -19.99
N LYS A 64 27.40 15.84 -19.39
CA LYS A 64 27.37 17.25 -19.80
C LYS A 64 28.74 17.93 -19.67
N GLU A 65 29.44 17.69 -18.57
CA GLU A 65 30.80 18.22 -18.35
C GLU A 65 31.81 17.68 -19.38
N ARG A 66 31.64 16.44 -19.85
CA ARG A 66 32.56 15.79 -20.79
C ARG A 66 32.27 16.08 -22.26
N LEU A 67 31.02 16.33 -22.63
CA LEU A 67 30.59 16.50 -24.03
C LEU A 67 30.67 17.95 -24.54
N GLY A 68 30.88 18.94 -23.67
CA GLY A 68 31.08 20.33 -24.07
C GLY A 68 29.95 20.86 -24.96
N SER A 69 30.24 21.18 -26.23
CA SER A 69 29.27 21.73 -27.20
C SER A 69 28.18 20.75 -27.64
N GLU A 70 28.33 19.44 -27.43
CA GLU A 70 27.31 18.43 -27.75
C GLU A 70 26.32 18.19 -26.60
N ALA A 71 26.40 18.97 -25.52
CA ALA A 71 25.53 18.87 -24.35
C ALA A 71 24.03 19.04 -24.64
N PHE A 72 23.65 19.57 -25.82
CA PHE A 72 22.24 19.73 -26.20
C PHE A 72 21.45 18.41 -26.15
N TYR A 73 22.07 17.28 -26.52
CA TYR A 73 21.42 15.97 -26.42
C TYR A 73 21.16 15.56 -24.97
N VAL A 74 22.10 15.86 -24.08
CA VAL A 74 22.00 15.59 -22.63
C VAL A 74 20.91 16.47 -22.01
N ASP A 75 20.84 17.74 -22.39
CA ASP A 75 19.82 18.68 -21.92
C ASP A 75 18.42 18.28 -22.40
N SER A 76 18.27 17.75 -23.62
CA SER A 76 17.01 17.20 -24.13
C SER A 76 16.54 15.98 -23.33
N ILE A 77 17.46 15.04 -23.04
CA ILE A 77 17.16 13.85 -22.20
C ILE A 77 16.78 14.28 -20.78
N ARG A 78 17.53 15.21 -20.20
CA ARG A 78 17.28 15.74 -18.86
C ARG A 78 15.91 16.40 -18.77
N ASN A 79 15.56 17.24 -19.74
CA ASN A 79 14.27 17.91 -19.76
C ASN A 79 13.12 16.90 -19.89
N ARG A 80 13.26 15.85 -20.71
CA ARG A 80 12.20 14.83 -20.85
C ARG A 80 11.94 14.02 -19.57
N ILE A 81 12.98 13.78 -18.77
CA ILE A 81 12.89 12.89 -17.60
C ILE A 81 12.63 13.67 -16.30
N PHE A 82 13.16 14.89 -16.20
CA PHE A 82 13.18 15.67 -14.95
C PHE A 82 12.37 16.98 -15.00
N SER A 83 11.70 17.33 -16.11
CA SER A 83 10.96 18.60 -16.24
C SER A 83 9.92 18.84 -15.13
N SER A 84 9.39 17.78 -14.55
CA SER A 84 8.33 17.82 -13.53
C SER A 84 8.71 17.15 -12.21
N ALA A 85 9.94 16.63 -12.08
CA ALA A 85 10.34 15.81 -10.93
C ALA A 85 11.64 16.32 -10.30
N GLN A 86 11.59 16.71 -9.02
CA GLN A 86 12.80 16.94 -8.22
C GLN A 86 13.40 15.59 -7.81
N CYS A 87 14.71 15.39 -8.04
CA CYS A 87 15.39 14.18 -7.58
C CYS A 87 15.26 14.04 -6.06
N GLY A 88 14.89 12.83 -5.63
CA GLY A 88 14.62 12.50 -4.23
C GLY A 88 13.18 12.76 -3.77
N GLN A 89 12.32 13.40 -4.59
CA GLN A 89 10.91 13.56 -4.29
C GLN A 89 10.04 12.80 -5.28
N ILE A 90 9.58 11.63 -4.87
CA ILE A 90 8.50 10.93 -5.57
C ILE A 90 7.18 11.55 -5.10
N LYS A 91 6.69 12.57 -5.83
CA LYS A 91 5.28 12.99 -5.74
C LYS A 91 4.46 12.01 -6.56
N THR A 92 4.15 10.85 -5.98
CA THR A 92 3.25 9.88 -6.61
C THR A 92 1.97 9.78 -5.80
N ASN A 93 0.84 9.82 -6.50
CA ASN A 93 -0.45 9.48 -5.92
C ASN A 93 -0.65 7.99 -6.14
N PHE A 94 -0.85 7.23 -5.07
CA PHE A 94 -1.25 5.84 -5.17
C PHE A 94 -2.78 5.78 -5.26
N VAL A 95 -3.27 4.99 -6.22
CA VAL A 95 -4.70 4.69 -6.27
C VAL A 95 -4.96 3.58 -5.27
N CYS A 96 -5.81 3.87 -4.29
CA CYS A 96 -6.22 2.92 -3.27
C CYS A 96 -7.69 2.55 -3.46
N TYR A 97 -8.00 1.26 -3.34
CA TYR A 97 -9.35 0.73 -3.41
C TYR A 97 -9.69 0.13 -2.05
N VAL A 98 -10.73 0.67 -1.40
CA VAL A 98 -11.29 0.08 -0.19
C VAL A 98 -12.09 -1.15 -0.61
N CYS A 99 -11.63 -2.34 -0.24
CA CYS A 99 -12.26 -3.59 -0.66
C CYS A 99 -13.46 -3.95 0.21
N GLY A 100 -13.45 -3.55 1.48
CA GLY A 100 -14.48 -3.87 2.45
C GLY A 100 -13.91 -3.97 3.85
N TYR A 101 -14.75 -4.34 4.80
CA TYR A 101 -14.38 -4.53 6.20
C TYR A 101 -14.89 -5.85 6.75
N PHE A 102 -14.35 -6.27 7.89
CA PHE A 102 -14.83 -7.40 8.67
C PHE A 102 -14.75 -7.10 10.16
N GLU A 103 -15.58 -7.79 10.93
CA GLU A 103 -15.57 -7.72 12.39
C GLU A 103 -14.65 -8.81 12.93
N VAL A 104 -13.83 -8.44 13.89
CA VAL A 104 -12.90 -9.35 14.54
C VAL A 104 -13.67 -10.28 15.48
N SER A 105 -13.37 -11.59 15.42
CA SER A 105 -13.96 -12.59 16.30
C SER A 105 -13.01 -13.76 16.54
N ASP A 106 -13.32 -14.62 17.49
CA ASP A 106 -12.55 -15.85 17.72
C ASP A 106 -12.62 -16.81 16.51
N GLU A 107 -13.67 -16.71 15.70
CA GLU A 107 -13.86 -17.55 14.51
C GLU A 107 -12.86 -17.23 13.40
N ASN A 108 -12.45 -15.97 13.28
CA ASN A 108 -11.45 -15.54 12.30
C ASN A 108 -10.04 -15.40 12.88
N LEU A 109 -9.85 -15.69 14.17
CA LEU A 109 -8.52 -15.76 14.77
C LEU A 109 -7.75 -16.97 14.22
N ARG A 110 -6.52 -16.74 13.76
CA ARG A 110 -5.61 -17.77 13.26
C ARG A 110 -4.35 -17.73 14.10
N LYS A 111 -4.04 -18.87 14.70
CA LYS A 111 -2.85 -19.04 15.55
C LYS A 111 -1.59 -19.12 14.70
N GLU A 112 -0.49 -18.69 15.28
CA GLU A 112 0.84 -18.94 14.73
C GLU A 112 1.04 -20.42 14.44
N GLY A 113 1.64 -20.73 13.30
CA GLY A 113 1.86 -22.09 12.83
C GLY A 113 0.71 -22.71 12.03
N ALA A 114 -0.48 -22.08 11.99
CA ALA A 114 -1.58 -22.55 11.15
C ALA A 114 -1.21 -22.48 9.66
N ILE A 115 -1.67 -23.45 8.85
CA ILE A 115 -1.45 -23.45 7.41
C ILE A 115 -2.74 -23.03 6.72
N LEU A 116 -2.67 -21.97 5.91
CA LEU A 116 -3.79 -21.46 5.14
C LEU A 116 -3.51 -21.53 3.65
N GLU A 117 -4.57 -21.75 2.87
CA GLU A 117 -4.49 -21.82 1.41
C GLU A 117 -3.90 -20.51 0.85
N TYR A 118 -2.96 -20.62 -0.10
CA TYR A 118 -2.22 -19.51 -0.73
C TYR A 118 -1.37 -18.61 0.17
N LEU A 119 -1.59 -18.62 1.50
CA LEU A 119 -0.80 -17.87 2.47
C LEU A 119 0.39 -18.68 3.01
N GLY A 120 0.23 -20.00 3.12
CA GLY A 120 1.19 -20.87 3.78
C GLY A 120 1.09 -20.78 5.29
N VAL A 121 2.23 -20.75 5.99
CA VAL A 121 2.29 -20.73 7.45
C VAL A 121 1.99 -19.32 7.98
N VAL A 122 1.02 -19.23 8.87
CA VAL A 122 0.71 -18.04 9.66
C VAL A 122 1.88 -17.79 10.63
N ARG A 123 2.59 -16.68 10.44
CA ARG A 123 3.81 -16.35 11.21
C ARG A 123 3.52 -15.71 12.57
N GLU A 124 2.35 -15.13 12.74
CA GLU A 124 1.93 -14.42 13.94
C GLU A 124 0.44 -14.62 14.13
N GLU A 125 -0.01 -14.70 15.39
CA GLU A 125 -1.44 -14.81 15.70
C GLU A 125 -2.20 -13.54 15.26
N ARG A 126 -3.14 -13.68 14.32
CA ARG A 126 -3.88 -12.58 13.69
C ARG A 126 -5.29 -13.01 13.28
N HIS A 127 -6.17 -12.02 13.06
CA HIS A 127 -7.48 -12.25 12.46
C HIS A 127 -7.36 -12.25 10.93
N LEU A 128 -7.85 -13.31 10.30
CA LEU A 128 -7.79 -13.52 8.85
C LEU A 128 -9.14 -14.00 8.31
N VAL A 129 -9.63 -13.30 7.30
CA VAL A 129 -10.83 -13.65 6.52
C VAL A 129 -10.53 -13.56 5.04
N ARG A 130 -11.23 -14.33 4.21
CA ARG A 130 -11.08 -14.21 2.77
C ARG A 130 -11.72 -12.91 2.27
N ILE A 131 -11.22 -12.41 1.15
CA ILE A 131 -11.70 -11.15 0.56
C ILE A 131 -13.18 -11.23 0.15
N ASP A 132 -13.67 -12.40 -0.26
CA ASP A 132 -15.07 -12.63 -0.61
C ASP A 132 -16.02 -12.62 0.61
N GLU A 133 -15.48 -12.68 1.83
CA GLU A 133 -16.24 -12.58 3.08
C GLU A 133 -16.34 -11.13 3.59
N LEU A 134 -15.67 -10.17 2.93
CA LEU A 134 -15.71 -8.77 3.35
C LEU A 134 -17.09 -8.16 3.14
N LYS A 135 -17.51 -7.33 4.10
CA LYS A 135 -18.66 -6.46 3.98
C LYS A 135 -18.27 -5.24 3.15
N TYR A 136 -18.89 -5.06 1.98
CA TYR A 136 -18.53 -3.99 1.04
C TYR A 136 -19.72 -3.15 0.55
N THR A 137 -20.95 -3.56 0.84
CA THR A 137 -22.14 -2.84 0.37
C THR A 137 -22.33 -1.52 1.12
N ARG A 138 -23.04 -0.57 0.51
CA ARG A 138 -23.34 0.72 1.14
C ARG A 138 -24.05 0.56 2.48
N SER A 139 -25.06 -0.31 2.56
CA SER A 139 -25.79 -0.57 3.81
C SER A 139 -24.89 -1.14 4.90
N SER A 140 -23.97 -2.04 4.54
CA SER A 140 -22.98 -2.55 5.49
C SER A 140 -22.07 -1.43 6.01
N TRP A 141 -21.61 -0.53 5.15
CA TRP A 141 -20.82 0.63 5.60
C TRP A 141 -21.60 1.56 6.52
N GLU A 142 -22.89 1.77 6.27
CA GLU A 142 -23.76 2.55 7.17
C GLU A 142 -23.92 1.88 8.55
N GLU A 143 -23.99 0.55 8.60
CA GLU A 143 -23.98 -0.22 9.86
C GLU A 143 -22.63 -0.10 10.58
N PHE A 144 -21.52 -0.22 9.85
CA PHE A 144 -20.18 -0.06 10.39
C PHE A 144 -19.96 1.31 11.01
N LEU A 145 -20.36 2.39 10.32
CA LEU A 145 -20.18 3.75 10.86
C LEU A 145 -20.95 3.91 12.17
N LYS A 146 -22.20 3.43 12.21
CA LYS A 146 -23.01 3.42 13.45
C LYS A 146 -22.35 2.61 14.56
N SER A 147 -21.85 1.40 14.28
CA SER A 147 -21.23 0.54 15.30
C SER A 147 -19.88 1.08 15.79
N ALA A 148 -19.13 1.73 14.90
CA ALA A 148 -17.86 2.39 15.21
C ALA A 148 -18.04 3.72 15.95
N GLY A 149 -19.27 4.27 16.01
CA GLY A 149 -19.55 5.57 16.61
C GLY A 149 -19.07 6.75 15.76
N LEU A 150 -19.13 6.61 14.44
CA LEU A 150 -18.72 7.60 13.43
C LEU A 150 -19.91 8.28 12.74
#